data_AF-A0AAI9LK39-F1
#
_entry.id   AF-A0AAI9LK39-F1
#
_cell.length_a   1.000
_cell.length_b   1.000
_cell.length_c   1.000
_cell.angle_alpha   90.00
_cell.angle_beta   90.00
_cell.angle_gamma   90.00
#
_symmetry.space_group_name_H-M   'P 1'
#
loop_
_entity.id
_entity.type
_entity.pdbx_description
1 polymer ?
#
loop_
_entity_poly.entity_id
_entity_poly.type
_entity_poly.pdbx_seq_one_letter_code
_entity_poly.pdbx_strand_id
1 'polypeptide(L)'
;MEADGSKIAAAFEVKHSTSIYSGIVRMLDLALWTELGAGVLMFLVAPDARREDVLSQLRRPAFARVAELGTRYLPCTELGAHRDAIGRFGSGLKPLNEISHLL
;
A
#
# COMPACT_ATOMS: atom_id res chain seq x y z
N MET A 1 19.93 22.63 -12.57
CA MET A 1 18.95 21.72 -13.20
C MET A 1 19.56 20.33 -13.12
N GLU A 2 19.23 19.45 -12.18
CA GLU A 2 18.11 19.35 -11.25
C GLU A 2 18.68 19.17 -9.84
N ALA A 3 18.14 19.89 -8.84
CA ALA A 3 18.32 19.51 -7.45
C ALA A 3 17.09 18.68 -7.09
N ASP A 4 17.20 17.36 -6.94
CA ASP A 4 16.07 16.60 -6.41
C ASP A 4 16.56 15.39 -5.61
N GLY A 5 16.33 15.44 -4.30
CA GLY A 5 16.65 14.35 -3.38
C GLY A 5 15.80 13.11 -3.69
N SER A 6 16.24 11.92 -3.27
CA SER A 6 15.45 10.69 -3.45
C SER A 6 14.04 10.82 -2.87
N LYS A 7 13.07 11.12 -3.73
CA LYS A 7 11.65 11.11 -3.39
C LYS A 7 11.22 9.65 -3.18
N ILE A 8 10.54 9.38 -2.06
CA ILE A 8 9.98 8.04 -1.80
C ILE A 8 8.93 7.73 -2.87
N ALA A 9 9.11 6.59 -3.57
CA ALA A 9 8.20 6.19 -4.63
C ALA A 9 6.88 5.60 -4.06
N ALA A 10 6.99 4.69 -3.09
CA ALA A 10 5.84 4.04 -2.46
C ALA A 10 6.18 3.51 -1.06
N ALA A 11 5.16 3.28 -0.24
CA ALA A 11 5.25 2.61 1.05
C ALA A 11 4.44 1.30 1.05
N PHE A 12 4.92 0.30 1.79
CA PHE A 12 4.30 -1.02 1.87
C PHE A 12 4.11 -1.43 3.32
N GLU A 13 2.88 -1.80 3.68
CA GLU A 13 2.56 -2.45 4.95
C GLU A 13 2.19 -3.90 4.68
N VAL A 14 2.99 -4.84 5.18
CA VAL A 14 2.82 -6.28 4.90
C VAL A 14 2.16 -6.97 6.10
N LYS A 15 0.95 -7.52 5.89
CA LYS A 15 0.13 -8.16 6.92
C LYS A 15 -0.28 -9.59 6.56
N HIS A 16 0.68 -10.50 6.65
CA HIS A 16 0.45 -11.94 6.48
C HIS A 16 -0.40 -12.53 7.62
N SER A 17 0.19 -12.65 8.82
CA SER A 17 -0.45 -13.27 10.01
C SER A 17 -0.66 -12.28 11.16
N THR A 18 -0.14 -11.06 11.05
CA THR A 18 -0.25 -10.04 12.11
C THR A 18 -1.49 -9.16 11.93
N SER A 19 -1.86 -8.40 12.95
CA SER A 19 -3.09 -7.59 12.97
C SER A 19 -3.13 -6.54 11.85
N ILE A 20 -4.21 -6.57 11.02
CA ILE A 20 -4.51 -5.52 10.02
C ILE A 20 -4.60 -4.15 10.71
N TYR A 21 -5.32 -4.06 11.83
CA TYR A 21 -5.52 -2.82 12.56
C TYR A 21 -4.19 -2.13 12.88
N SER A 22 -3.24 -2.90 13.42
CA SER A 22 -1.91 -2.36 13.75
C SER A 22 -1.14 -1.90 12.50
N GLY A 23 -1.40 -2.48 11.33
CA GLY A 23 -0.80 -2.04 10.08
C GLY A 23 -1.34 -0.70 9.63
N ILE A 24 -2.66 -0.55 9.65
CA ILE A 24 -3.34 0.69 9.29
C ILE A 24 -2.89 1.84 10.20
N VAL A 25 -2.70 1.60 11.50
CA VAL A 25 -2.17 2.62 12.42
C VAL A 25 -0.75 3.05 12.03
N ARG A 26 0.15 2.11 11.68
CA ARG A 26 1.50 2.46 11.21
C ARG A 26 1.48 3.25 9.90
N MET A 27 0.58 2.89 8.98
CA MET A 27 0.38 3.65 7.75
C MET A 27 -0.14 5.07 8.04
N LEU A 28 -1.04 5.21 9.00
CA LEU A 28 -1.53 6.51 9.46
C LEU A 28 -0.39 7.34 10.08
N ASP A 29 0.44 6.74 10.93
CA ASP A 29 1.60 7.42 11.54
C ASP A 29 2.56 7.94 10.45
N LEU A 30 2.82 7.12 9.42
CA LEU A 30 3.64 7.52 8.27
C LEU A 30 2.99 8.66 7.47
N ALA A 31 1.67 8.62 7.27
CA ALA A 31 0.92 9.63 6.54
C ALA A 31 0.88 10.99 7.24
N LEU A 32 0.85 10.97 8.57
CA LEU A 32 0.85 12.18 9.39
C LEU A 32 2.24 12.82 9.45
N TRP A 33 3.30 12.11 9.08
CA TRP A 33 4.64 12.64 8.95
C TRP A 33 4.74 13.54 7.70
N THR A 34 4.82 14.85 7.91
CA THR A 34 4.50 15.94 6.97
C THR A 34 5.33 16.00 5.68
N GLU A 35 6.48 15.33 5.60
CA GLU A 35 7.31 15.32 4.38
C GLU A 35 7.21 14.03 3.55
N LEU A 36 6.60 12.98 4.11
CA LEU A 36 6.46 11.67 3.46
C LEU A 36 5.01 11.34 3.10
N GLY A 37 4.03 11.87 3.83
CA GLY A 37 2.62 11.54 3.61
C GLY A 37 2.00 12.14 2.35
N ALA A 38 2.51 13.30 1.89
CA ALA A 38 1.92 14.01 0.76
C ALA A 38 2.37 13.41 -0.59
N GLY A 39 1.54 12.52 -1.15
CA GLY A 39 1.70 12.00 -2.51
C GLY A 39 2.55 10.72 -2.64
N VAL A 40 2.87 10.05 -1.53
CA VAL A 40 3.47 8.70 -1.57
C VAL A 40 2.36 7.67 -1.74
N LEU A 41 2.49 6.83 -2.76
CA LEU A 41 1.57 5.72 -2.99
C LEU A 41 1.72 4.65 -1.90
N MET A 42 0.62 4.20 -1.29
CA MET A 42 0.67 3.23 -0.21
C MET A 42 0.03 1.91 -0.60
N PHE A 43 0.67 0.80 -0.23
CA PHE A 43 0.17 -0.55 -0.44
C PHE A 43 0.00 -1.28 0.88
N LEU A 44 -1.17 -1.90 1.08
CA LEU A 44 -1.39 -2.89 2.12
C LEU A 44 -1.36 -4.28 1.49
N VAL A 45 -0.29 -5.03 1.77
CA VAL A 45 -0.06 -6.37 1.21
C VAL A 45 -0.56 -7.41 2.21
N ALA A 46 -1.58 -8.19 1.85
CA ALA A 46 -2.07 -9.27 2.71
C ALA A 46 -2.68 -10.43 1.91
N PRO A 47 -2.77 -11.64 2.49
CA PRO A 47 -3.47 -12.77 1.86
C PRO A 47 -4.93 -12.41 1.54
N ASP A 48 -5.42 -12.93 0.43
CA ASP A 48 -6.77 -12.67 -0.12
C ASP A 48 -7.89 -12.96 0.87
N ALA A 49 -7.73 -14.02 1.67
CA ALA A 49 -8.65 -14.38 2.73
C ALA A 49 -8.87 -13.26 3.77
N ARG A 50 -7.96 -12.27 3.83
CA ARG A 50 -8.02 -11.13 4.75
C ARG A 50 -8.53 -9.85 4.11
N ARG A 51 -8.94 -9.88 2.84
CA ARG A 51 -9.44 -8.70 2.13
C ARG A 51 -10.64 -8.07 2.84
N GLU A 52 -11.58 -8.87 3.32
CA GLU A 52 -12.74 -8.35 4.06
C GLU A 52 -12.33 -7.74 5.41
N ASP A 53 -11.34 -8.30 6.11
CA ASP A 53 -10.80 -7.69 7.34
C ASP A 53 -10.20 -6.31 7.03
N VAL A 54 -9.46 -6.19 5.94
CA VAL A 54 -8.88 -4.92 5.46
C VAL A 54 -9.96 -3.89 5.18
N LEU A 55 -10.95 -4.26 4.36
CA LEU A 55 -12.06 -3.37 4.01
C LEU A 55 -12.86 -2.95 5.25
N SER A 56 -13.14 -3.89 6.14
CA SER A 56 -13.84 -3.65 7.40
C SER A 56 -13.10 -2.64 8.28
N GLN A 57 -11.78 -2.77 8.41
CA GLN A 57 -11.00 -1.79 9.17
C GLN A 57 -11.00 -0.42 8.48
N LEU A 58 -10.73 -0.33 7.18
CA LEU A 58 -10.64 0.97 6.48
C LEU A 58 -11.96 1.75 6.44
N ARG A 59 -13.11 1.07 6.48
CA ARG A 59 -14.43 1.71 6.60
C ARG A 59 -14.68 2.39 7.95
N ARG A 60 -13.82 2.17 8.95
CA ARG A 60 -13.96 2.81 10.26
C ARG A 60 -13.67 4.31 10.13
N PRO A 61 -14.53 5.20 10.69
CA PRO A 61 -14.32 6.65 10.60
C PRO A 61 -12.93 7.13 11.07
N ALA A 62 -12.35 6.45 12.07
CA ALA A 62 -11.02 6.75 12.57
C ALA A 62 -9.89 6.59 11.52
N PHE A 63 -10.15 5.88 10.42
CA PHE A 63 -9.17 5.58 9.37
C PHE A 63 -9.50 6.22 8.02
N ALA A 64 -10.46 7.14 7.97
CA ALA A 64 -10.83 7.84 6.73
C ALA A 64 -9.62 8.49 6.03
N ARG A 65 -8.71 9.11 6.81
CA ARG A 65 -7.47 9.70 6.26
C ARG A 65 -6.58 8.67 5.57
N VAL A 66 -6.55 7.41 6.00
CA VAL A 66 -5.72 6.38 5.34
C VAL A 66 -6.29 6.01 3.98
N ALA A 67 -7.62 5.99 3.85
CA ALA A 67 -8.29 5.78 2.56
C ALA A 67 -8.01 6.95 1.58
N GLU A 68 -7.95 8.18 2.08
CA GLU A 68 -7.67 9.38 1.28
C GLU A 68 -6.25 9.45 0.70
N LEU A 69 -5.30 8.66 1.20
CA LEU A 69 -3.90 8.64 0.74
C LEU A 69 -3.69 7.84 -0.57
N GLY A 70 -4.77 7.34 -1.17
CA GLY A 70 -4.67 6.44 -2.32
C GLY A 70 -4.10 5.07 -1.94
N THR A 71 -4.41 4.60 -0.73
CA THR A 71 -4.02 3.27 -0.25
C THR A 71 -4.62 2.20 -1.15
N ARG A 72 -3.77 1.28 -1.60
CA ARG A 72 -4.13 0.15 -2.46
C ARG A 72 -3.94 -1.16 -1.73
N TYR A 73 -4.87 -2.09 -1.91
CA TYR A 73 -4.70 -3.47 -1.49
C TYR A 73 -3.94 -4.24 -2.54
N LEU A 74 -2.84 -4.87 -2.16
CA LEU A 74 -2.04 -5.74 -3.03
C LEU A 74 -2.20 -7.19 -2.56
N PRO A 75 -2.99 -8.03 -3.25
CA PRO A 75 -3.19 -9.42 -2.88
C PRO A 75 -1.89 -10.22 -3.00
N CYS A 76 -1.65 -11.13 -2.05
CA CYS A 76 -0.49 -12.02 -2.12
C CYS A 76 -0.55 -12.98 -3.32
N THR A 77 -1.75 -13.41 -3.73
CA THR A 77 -1.97 -14.27 -4.91
C THR A 77 -1.50 -13.58 -6.19
N GLU A 78 -1.97 -12.36 -6.44
CA GLU A 78 -1.60 -11.51 -7.58
C GLU A 78 -0.10 -11.23 -7.61
N LEU A 79 0.47 -10.82 -6.47
CA LEU A 79 1.89 -10.58 -6.36
C LEU A 79 2.70 -11.86 -6.62
N GLY A 80 2.26 -12.99 -6.09
CA GLY A 80 2.90 -14.30 -6.30
C GLY A 80 2.86 -14.75 -7.76
N ALA A 81 1.71 -14.57 -8.43
CA ALA A 81 1.51 -14.95 -9.83
C ALA A 81 2.36 -14.11 -10.79
N HIS A 82 2.63 -12.84 -10.46
CA HIS A 82 3.26 -11.90 -11.39
C HIS A 82 4.69 -11.47 -11.01
N ARG A 83 5.22 -11.84 -9.83
CA ARG A 83 6.53 -11.38 -9.35
C ARG A 83 7.69 -11.59 -10.34
N ASP A 84 7.72 -12.72 -11.05
CA ASP A 84 8.84 -13.03 -11.94
C ASP A 84 8.80 -12.16 -13.20
N ALA A 85 7.58 -11.91 -13.73
CA ALA A 85 7.37 -10.99 -14.84
C ALA A 85 7.64 -9.53 -14.44
N ILE A 86 7.22 -9.13 -13.23
CA ILE A 86 7.48 -7.80 -12.68
C ILE A 86 8.98 -7.59 -12.48
N GLY A 87 9.70 -8.58 -11.92
CA GLY A 87 11.13 -8.49 -11.70
C GLY A 87 11.94 -8.41 -13.01
N ARG A 88 11.45 -9.04 -14.08
CA ARG A 88 12.16 -9.09 -15.38
C ARG A 88 11.80 -7.94 -16.32
N PHE A 89 10.54 -7.53 -16.35
CA PHE A 89 10.01 -6.59 -17.35
C PHE A 89 9.34 -5.36 -16.74
N GLY A 90 9.13 -5.36 -15.43
CA GLY A 90 8.48 -4.26 -14.72
C GLY A 90 9.32 -2.99 -14.75
N SER A 91 8.63 -1.84 -14.74
CA SER A 91 9.26 -0.53 -14.63
C SER A 91 8.43 0.37 -13.73
N GLY A 92 9.09 0.98 -12.75
CA GLY A 92 8.46 1.80 -11.72
C GLY A 92 7.32 1.08 -10.99
N LEU A 93 6.28 1.83 -10.63
CA LEU A 93 5.13 1.32 -9.87
C LEU A 93 3.98 0.82 -10.75
N LYS A 94 4.10 0.94 -12.08
CA LYS A 94 3.03 0.55 -13.00
C LYS A 94 2.56 -0.88 -12.78
N PRO A 95 3.44 -1.91 -12.73
CA PRO A 95 2.97 -3.28 -12.57
C PRO A 95 2.21 -3.49 -11.25
N LEU A 96 2.68 -2.88 -10.16
CA LEU A 96 2.02 -2.96 -8.85
C LEU A 96 0.66 -2.26 -8.86
N ASN A 97 0.50 -1.19 -9.64
CA ASN A 97 -0.79 -0.52 -9.83
C ASN A 97 -1.81 -1.38 -10.60
N GLU A 98 -1.35 -2.19 -11.55
CA GLU A 98 -2.23 -3.08 -12.33
C GLU A 98 -2.76 -4.25 -11.49
N ILE A 99 -1.91 -4.78 -10.59
CA ILE A 99 -2.24 -5.96 -9.78
C ILE A 99 -2.79 -5.62 -8.38
N SER A 100 -3.12 -4.35 -8.13
CA SER A 100 -3.66 -3.89 -6.86
C SER A 100 -5.05 -3.28 -7.02
N HIS A 101 -5.80 -3.23 -5.93
CA HIS A 101 -7.16 -2.69 -5.88
C HIS A 101 -7.21 -1.42 -5.05
N LEU A 102 -7.89 -0.39 -5.56
CA LEU A 102 -8.27 0.76 -4.75
C LEU A 102 -9.22 0.31 -3.64
N LEU A 103 -8.96 0.80 -2.42
CA LEU A 103 -9.73 0.51 -1.22
C LEU A 103 -10.62 1.70 -0.83
#